data_AF-A0A7W9Y3F1-F1
#
_entry.id   AF-A0A7W9Y3F1-F1
#
_cell.length_a   1.000
_cell.length_b   1.000
_cell.length_c   1.000
_cell.angle_alpha   90.00
_cell.angle_beta   90.00
_cell.angle_gamma   90.00
#
_symmetry.space_group_name_H-M   'P 1'
#
loop_
_entity.id
_entity.type
_entity.pdbx_description
1 polymer ?
#
loop_
_entity_poly.entity_id
_entity_poly.type
_entity_poly.pdbx_seq_one_letter_code
_entity_poly.pdbx_strand_id
1 'polypeptide(L)' 'MHNFQPDDETLEALENLRVFYGIETYTGVIRRALAVATLLKDYSEPDGSLRVLRPNTEDKEVVKVPQRYKE' A
#
# COMPACT_ATOMS: atom_id res chain seq x y z
N MET A 1 22.68 11.45 -4.70
CA MET A 1 21.28 10.97 -4.76
C MET A 1 21.30 9.59 -5.39
N HIS A 2 20.75 8.57 -4.73
CA HIS A 2 20.57 7.25 -5.34
C HIS A 2 19.32 7.30 -6.23
N ASN A 3 19.46 6.92 -7.50
CA ASN A 3 18.31 6.81 -8.39
C ASN A 3 17.59 5.50 -8.08
N PHE A 4 16.29 5.60 -7.79
CA PHE A 4 15.42 4.44 -7.69
C PHE A 4 15.13 3.92 -9.11
N GLN A 5 15.54 2.68 -9.39
CA GLN A 5 15.24 1.98 -10.65
C GLN A 5 14.22 0.87 -10.36
N PRO A 6 12.92 1.13 -10.54
CA PRO A 6 11.90 0.11 -10.41
C PRO A 6 12.00 -0.91 -11.53
N ASP A 7 11.68 -2.17 -11.23
CA ASP A 7 11.40 -3.18 -12.25
C ASP A 7 10.04 -2.92 -12.93
N ASP A 8 9.77 -3.65 -14.02
CA ASP A 8 8.55 -3.48 -14.82
C ASP A 8 7.28 -3.72 -13.99
N GLU A 9 7.29 -4.69 -13.08
CA GLU A 9 6.15 -4.98 -12.21
C GLU A 9 5.88 -3.83 -11.22
N THR A 10 6.94 -3.26 -10.65
CA THR A 10 6.82 -2.09 -9.76
C THR A 10 6.32 -0.87 -10.53
N LEU A 11 6.76 -0.68 -11.78
CA LEU A 11 6.26 0.39 -12.64
C LEU A 11 4.77 0.23 -12.93
N GLU A 12 4.32 -0.98 -13.28
CA GLU A 12 2.90 -1.27 -13.52
C GLU A 12 2.06 -1.03 -12.26
N ALA A 13 2.53 -1.49 -11.09
CA ALA A 13 1.85 -1.24 -9.82
C ALA A 13 1.76 0.26 -9.50
N LEU A 14 2.84 1.02 -9.74
CA LEU A 14 2.86 2.48 -9.56
C LEU A 14 1.88 3.18 -10.50
N GLU A 15 1.76 2.74 -11.76
CA GLU A 15 0.81 3.31 -12.72
C GLU A 15 -0.63 3.03 -12.32
N ASN A 16 -0.94 1.81 -11.88
CA ASN A 16 -2.27 1.46 -11.38
C ASN A 16 -2.67 2.33 -10.17
N LEU A 17 -1.74 2.54 -9.22
CA LEU A 17 -1.95 3.43 -8.08
C LEU A 17 -2.06 4.90 -8.50
N ARG A 18 -1.32 5.32 -9.54
CA ARG A 18 -1.38 6.66 -10.12
C ARG A 18 -2.79 6.98 -10.61
N VAL A 19 -3.36 6.08 -11.40
CA VAL A 19 -4.74 6.17 -11.91
C VAL A 19 -5.75 6.11 -10.77
N PHE A 20 -5.60 5.17 -9.85
CA PHE A 20 -6.52 5.00 -8.71
C PHE A 20 -6.57 6.22 -7.79
N TYR A 21 -5.43 6.82 -7.46
CA TYR A 21 -5.37 8.01 -6.60
C TYR A 21 -5.60 9.33 -7.34
N GLY A 22 -5.60 9.32 -8.68
CA GLY A 22 -5.67 10.55 -9.49
C GLY A 22 -4.46 11.48 -9.27
N ILE A 23 -3.28 10.92 -9.02
CA ILE A 23 -2.03 11.67 -8.75
C ILE A 23 -1.23 11.73 -10.04
N GLU A 24 -0.68 12.89 -10.43
CA GLU A 24 -0.01 13.00 -11.73
C GLU A 24 1.41 12.38 -11.78
N THR A 25 2.12 12.40 -10.65
CA THR A 25 3.54 12.04 -10.58
C THR A 25 3.79 10.77 -9.78
N TYR A 26 4.72 9.93 -10.23
CA TYR A 26 5.15 8.73 -9.48
C TYR A 26 5.70 9.07 -8.09
N THR A 27 6.39 10.19 -7.92
CA THR A 27 6.84 10.65 -6.60
C THR A 27 5.67 10.92 -5.66
N GLY A 28 4.59 11.53 -6.16
CA GLY A 28 3.36 11.73 -5.38
C GLY A 28 2.70 10.41 -4.99
N VAL A 29 2.64 9.46 -5.92
CA VAL A 29 2.11 8.11 -5.68
C VAL A 29 2.91 7.40 -4.60
N ILE A 30 4.24 7.39 -4.69
CA ILE A 30 5.13 6.77 -3.70
C ILE A 30 4.92 7.40 -2.32
N ARG A 31 4.84 8.73 -2.23
CA ARG A 31 4.57 9.43 -0.95
C ARG A 31 3.22 9.02 -0.36
N ARG A 32 2.18 8.94 -1.18
CA ARG A 32 0.84 8.52 -0.74
C ARG A 32 0.83 7.07 -0.29
N ALA A 33 1.44 6.16 -1.06
CA ALA A 33 1.54 4.75 -0.73
C ALA A 33 2.31 4.54 0.59
N LEU A 34 3.42 5.25 0.79
CA LEU A 34 4.18 5.21 2.05
C LEU A 34 3.36 5.73 3.23
N ALA A 35 2.66 6.86 3.08
CA ALA A 35 1.81 7.39 4.14
C ALA A 35 0.69 6.41 4.53
N VAL A 36 0.06 5.75 3.55
CA VAL A 36 -0.93 4.70 3.81
C VAL A 36 -0.28 3.52 4.53
N ALA A 37 0.86 3.03 4.04
CA ALA A 37 1.57 1.92 4.67
C ALA A 37 1.98 2.21 6.13
N THR A 38 2.41 3.44 6.44
CA THR A 38 2.70 3.87 7.82
C THR A 38 1.47 3.81 8.70
N LEU A 39 0.34 4.37 8.23
CA LEU A 39 -0.91 4.31 8.99
C LEU A 39 -1.35 2.86 9.20
N LEU A 40 -1.30 2.03 8.16
CA LEU A 40 -1.67 0.61 8.26
C LEU A 40 -0.79 -0.14 9.26
N LYS A 41 0.51 0.17 9.34
CA LYS A 41 1.39 -0.42 10.35
C LYS A 41 0.90 -0.12 11.78
N ASP A 42 0.47 1.12 12.05
CA ASP A 42 -0.03 1.51 13.38
C ASP A 42 -1.35 0.81 13.74
N TYR A 43 -2.13 0.40 12.74
CA TYR A 43 -3.36 -0.38 12.92
C TYR A 43 -3.18 -1.89 12.78
N SER A 44 -1.96 -2.36 12.52
CA SER A 44 -1.68 -3.78 12.35
C SER A 44 -1.51 -4.49 13.68
N GLU A 45 -2.03 -5.71 13.75
CA GLU A 45 -1.78 -6.63 14.87
C GLU A 45 -0.32 -7.12 14.82
N PRO A 46 0.22 -7.70 15.91
CA PRO A 46 1.62 -8.15 15.95
C PRO A 46 2.01 -9.16 14.86
N ASP A 47 1.04 -9.87 14.28
CA ASP A 47 1.25 -10.82 13.18
C ASP A 47 1.16 -10.17 11.78
N GLY A 48 1.04 -8.84 11.72
CA GLY A 48 0.92 -8.07 10.48
C GLY A 48 -0.47 -8.13 9.84
N SER A 49 -1.47 -8.67 10.54
CA SER A 49 -2.85 -8.65 10.06
C SER A 49 -3.55 -7.31 10.31
N LEU A 50 -4.47 -6.96 9.42
CA LEU A 50 -5.31 -5.77 9.51
C LEU A 50 -6.78 -6.18 9.65
N ARG A 51 -7.52 -5.51 10.52
CA ARG A 51 -8.98 -5.61 10.58
C ARG A 51 -9.59 -4.51 9.72
N VAL A 52 -10.19 -4.89 8.59
CA VAL A 52 -10.80 -3.95 7.64
C VAL A 52 -12.32 -4.09 7.74
N LEU A 53 -13.03 -2.96 7.78
CA LEU A 53 -14.49 -2.96 7.61
C LEU A 53 -14.81 -3.14 6.13
N ARG A 54 -15.67 -4.10 5.80
CA ARG A 54 -16.15 -4.21 4.42
C ARG A 54 -17.00 -2.99 4.06
N PRO A 55 -16.89 -2.47 2.83
CA PRO A 55 -17.77 -1.41 2.37
C PRO A 55 -19.23 -1.88 2.47
N ASN A 56 -20.08 -1.05 3.07
CA ASN A 56 -21.53 -1.27 3.22
C ASN A 56 -21.94 -2.41 4.16
N THR A 57 -21.05 -2.92 5.01
CA THR A 57 -21.43 -3.82 6.11
C THR A 57 -20.73 -3.45 7.42
N GLU A 58 -21.26 -3.91 8.55
CA GLU A 58 -20.59 -3.82 9.85
C GLU A 58 -19.58 -4.97 10.07
N ASP A 59 -19.45 -5.86 9.09
CA ASP A 59 -18.59 -7.04 9.19
C ASP A 59 -17.12 -6.63 9.07
N LYS A 60 -16.33 -7.11 10.04
CA LYS A 60 -14.88 -6.94 10.07
C LYS A 60 -14.23 -8.15 9.43
N GLU A 61 -13.42 -7.92 8.39
CA GLU A 61 -12.60 -8.94 7.76
C GLU A 61 -11.14 -8.79 8.23
N VAL A 62 -10.51 -9.91 8.59
CA VAL A 62 -9.08 -9.94 8.89
C VAL A 62 -8.32 -10.23 7.60
N VAL A 63 -7.57 -9.24 7.12
CA VAL A 63 -6.76 -9.36 5.91
C VAL A 63 -5.29 -9.41 6.31
N LYS A 64 -4.58 -10.45 5.85
CA LYS A 64 -3.11 -10.49 5.96
C LYS A 64 -2.52 -9.67 4.83
N VAL A 65 -1.74 -8.64 5.18
CA VAL A 65 -1.01 -7.87 4.17
C VAL A 65 0.25 -8.66 3.80
N PRO A 66 0.40 -9.10 2.55
CA PRO A 66 1.61 -9.79 2.14
C PRO A 66 2.81 -8.84 2.24
N GLN A 67 3.73 -9.12 3.17
CA GLN A 67 5.00 -8.42 3.21
C GLN A 67 5.89 -8.98 2.09
N ARG A 68 6.15 -8.16 1.06
CA ARG A 68 7.00 -8.56 -0.07
C ARG A 68 8.45 -8.81 0.33
N TYR A 69 8.90 -8.20 1.42
CA TYR A 69 10.21 -8.45 2.00
C TYR A 69 10.02 -9.37 3.22
N LYS A 70 10.34 -10.65 3.06
CA LYS A 70 10.62 -11.51 4.21
C LYS A 70 11.82 -10.91 4.95
N GLU A 71 11.78 -10.94 6.28
CA GLU A 71 12.93 -10.61 7.14
C GLU A 71 14.21 -11.32 6.69
#